data_AF-A0AAD6N2W0-F1
#
_entry.id   AF-A0AAD6N2W0-F1
#
_cell.length_a   1.000
_cell.length_b   1.000
_cell.length_c   1.000
_cell.angle_alpha   90.00
_cell.angle_beta   90.00
_cell.angle_gamma   90.00
#
_symmetry.space_group_name_H-M   'P 1'
#
loop_
_entity.id
_entity.type
_entity.pdbx_description
1 polymer ?
#
loop_
_entity_poly.entity_id
_entity_poly.type
_entity_poly.pdbx_seq_one_letter_code
_entity_poly.pdbx_strand_id
1 'polypeptide(L)'
;MSAPYKDVLVSKLAPDTQTSTASGTTKRRPGRRFKKPTSSRSSRSRSGPYDRPSNSPATTIPQSPARTLSILEALPVEVIEHIFLYSLELNFPRASPFLSRALSREHIYRALILLAFWDDPPSYPRSKAIDRLMVPLQYVPLSLDERTVLQEAVFKCKWCTVDRVREQVPVMQILTINRHWINAGIVTEAHQQADFEKFLSRKDDSGCVFVGTGKPMRRLCGFLKEQTGPRFSQLAPHAEDKGIQDYELHVMPMVNTEIRCPSLSSLINFPALELRSFPPHLLRGRSNGFSSDDSAFLEMLRITSCNWTSGKTLVMPQTLTLVDRGALHEGVDNAIRHQNFSALVTLLKIDEYTFRYKAGTHDRTFYTIPSGHFVTVTRYGRDDPSLNVAFMNALVRANAESLPHNSPEITQWIIDQVDLAQRNQSRYRSCGNFARWLSHYLIRMPRILGDIQVNMENPLFVHGQLNPTDYEGSLYKDQVIGSGEVAAEIPGNWFPESSFLRDHYWMKKFGPFPP
;
A
#
# COMPACT_ATOMS: atom_id res chain seq x y z
N MET A 1 42.52 30.69 -19.59
CA MET A 1 41.80 31.29 -18.45
C MET A 1 41.02 30.16 -17.77
N SER A 2 41.65 29.17 -17.12
CA SER A 2 42.44 29.15 -15.88
C SER A 2 41.71 29.64 -14.62
N ALA A 3 40.91 28.72 -14.06
CA ALA A 3 41.02 28.20 -12.69
C ALA A 3 40.31 28.98 -11.53
N PRO A 4 40.21 28.42 -10.30
CA PRO A 4 38.98 27.82 -9.74
C PRO A 4 38.73 28.22 -8.26
N TYR A 5 37.66 27.76 -7.58
CA TYR A 5 37.58 27.69 -6.10
C TYR A 5 36.40 26.76 -5.72
N LYS A 6 36.63 25.51 -5.26
CA LYS A 6 37.09 25.00 -3.94
C LYS A 6 36.02 24.96 -2.83
N ASP A 7 35.85 23.74 -2.34
CA ASP A 7 35.29 23.23 -1.09
C ASP A 7 35.34 24.16 0.14
N VAL A 8 34.28 24.10 0.95
CA VAL A 8 34.32 24.32 2.41
C VAL A 8 33.38 23.32 3.11
N LEU A 9 34.03 22.33 3.74
CA LEU A 9 33.75 21.57 4.99
C LEU A 9 32.39 20.89 5.22
N VAL A 10 32.28 19.55 5.42
CA VAL A 10 32.96 18.55 6.30
C VAL A 10 32.40 18.46 7.73
N SER A 11 31.63 17.38 7.95
CA SER A 11 31.49 16.47 9.10
C SER A 11 31.44 16.97 10.55
N LYS A 12 30.56 16.36 11.36
CA LYS A 12 30.96 15.72 12.64
C LYS A 12 29.89 14.76 13.18
N LEU A 13 30.28 13.49 13.32
CA LEU A 13 29.68 12.47 14.18
C LEU A 13 30.09 12.70 15.66
N ALA A 14 29.30 12.15 16.59
CA ALA A 14 29.36 12.23 18.06
C ALA A 14 30.63 11.58 18.70
N PRO A 15 30.86 11.64 20.05
CA PRO A 15 30.20 10.69 20.99
C PRO A 15 29.97 11.13 22.48
N ASP A 16 28.94 10.54 23.09
CA ASP A 16 28.76 9.87 24.41
C ASP A 16 29.16 10.39 25.83
N THR A 17 28.15 10.25 26.72
CA THR A 17 28.10 9.86 28.18
C THR A 17 28.30 10.89 29.33
N GLN A 18 27.24 11.18 30.11
CA GLN A 18 26.95 10.62 31.47
C GLN A 18 25.93 11.47 32.29
N THR A 19 24.93 10.77 32.83
CA THR A 19 24.17 10.94 34.10
C THR A 19 24.07 12.32 34.78
N SER A 20 22.85 12.81 35.01
CA SER A 20 22.23 12.88 36.36
C SER A 20 20.81 13.47 36.37
N THR A 21 20.07 13.02 37.38
CA THR A 21 18.66 13.20 37.73
C THR A 21 18.25 14.63 38.10
N ALA A 22 17.03 15.07 37.72
CA ALA A 22 16.13 15.83 38.60
C ALA A 22 14.75 16.07 37.95
N SER A 23 13.73 15.87 38.77
CA SER A 23 12.29 16.04 38.55
C SER A 23 11.85 17.47 38.23
N GLY A 24 10.95 17.63 37.25
CA GLY A 24 10.22 18.87 37.01
C GLY A 24 8.82 18.61 36.46
N THR A 25 7.81 18.62 37.33
CA THR A 25 6.39 18.46 37.00
C THR A 25 5.82 19.73 36.37
N THR A 26 5.53 19.72 35.06
CA THR A 26 4.75 20.80 34.41
C THR A 26 3.29 20.38 34.21
N LYS A 27 2.42 21.06 34.96
CA LYS A 27 0.96 20.92 35.01
C LYS A 27 0.31 21.06 33.62
N ARG A 28 -0.45 20.03 33.23
CA ARG A 28 -1.37 20.04 32.07
C ARG A 28 -2.52 21.02 32.30
N ARG A 29 -2.86 21.82 31.29
CA ARG A 29 -4.07 22.66 31.27
C ARG A 29 -5.34 21.80 31.07
N PRO A 30 -6.47 22.09 31.74
CA PRO A 30 -7.69 21.29 31.63
C PRO A 30 -8.36 21.42 30.25
N GLY A 31 -8.89 20.30 29.76
CA GLY A 31 -9.57 20.17 28.48
C GLY A 31 -10.89 20.95 28.39
N ARG A 32 -11.20 21.42 27.18
CA ARG A 32 -12.42 22.13 26.81
C ARG A 32 -13.58 21.12 26.70
N ARG A 33 -14.69 21.37 27.39
CA ARG A 33 -15.92 20.55 27.34
C ARG A 33 -16.56 20.55 25.95
N PHE A 34 -17.02 19.37 25.51
CA PHE A 34 -17.84 19.16 24.33
C PHE A 34 -19.21 19.85 24.47
N LYS A 35 -19.64 20.61 23.44
CA LYS A 35 -21.03 21.09 23.29
C LYS A 35 -21.81 20.09 22.43
N LYS A 36 -22.98 19.67 22.91
CA LYS A 36 -23.96 18.86 22.18
C LYS A 36 -24.72 19.72 21.15
N PRO A 37 -25.21 19.15 20.03
CA PRO A 37 -25.99 19.88 19.04
C PRO A 37 -27.47 19.90 19.46
N THR A 38 -28.09 21.09 19.43
CA THR A 38 -29.55 21.24 19.44
C THR A 38 -30.00 21.77 18.08
N SER A 39 -30.98 21.08 17.53
CA SER A 39 -31.65 21.30 16.26
C SER A 39 -32.48 22.59 16.20
N SER A 40 -32.55 23.15 14.98
CA SER A 40 -33.68 23.84 14.34
C SER A 40 -34.51 24.89 15.12
N ARG A 41 -34.57 26.13 14.60
CA ARG A 41 -35.74 26.69 13.86
C ARG A 41 -35.66 28.21 13.63
N SER A 42 -36.46 28.61 12.67
CA SER A 42 -36.60 29.89 11.98
C SER A 42 -37.11 31.08 12.82
N SER A 43 -36.70 32.27 12.36
CA SER A 43 -37.39 33.58 12.34
C SER A 43 -38.69 33.78 13.15
N ARG A 44 -38.70 34.84 13.98
CA ARG A 44 -39.73 35.91 13.93
C ARG A 44 -39.38 37.09 14.84
N SER A 45 -39.46 38.28 14.25
CA SER A 45 -39.48 39.58 14.90
C SER A 45 -40.74 39.76 15.77
N ARG A 46 -40.61 40.45 16.91
CA ARG A 46 -41.69 41.25 17.49
C ARG A 46 -41.12 42.36 18.38
N SER A 47 -41.70 43.53 18.17
CA SER A 47 -41.39 44.84 18.72
C SER A 47 -42.16 45.15 20.00
N GLY A 48 -41.50 45.87 20.92
CA GLY A 48 -42.07 46.76 21.96
C GLY A 48 -42.23 46.16 23.36
N PRO A 49 -42.41 46.98 24.43
CA PRO A 49 -42.18 48.43 24.57
C PRO A 49 -41.40 48.79 25.87
N TYR A 50 -41.20 50.10 26.10
CA TYR A 50 -40.69 50.79 27.30
C TYR A 50 -39.25 51.34 27.25
N ASP A 51 -39.23 52.67 27.23
CA ASP A 51 -38.11 53.58 27.43
C ASP A 51 -37.33 53.29 28.71
N ARG A 52 -36.00 53.24 28.57
CA ARG A 52 -35.09 53.63 29.64
C ARG A 52 -33.90 54.37 29.03
N PRO A 53 -33.65 55.63 29.41
CA PRO A 53 -32.49 56.38 28.92
C PRO A 53 -31.25 55.85 29.64
N SER A 54 -30.55 54.90 29.01
CA SER A 54 -29.24 54.46 29.46
C SER A 54 -28.17 55.29 28.74
N ASN A 55 -27.71 56.35 29.41
CA ASN A 55 -26.44 56.98 29.12
C ASN A 55 -25.34 55.91 29.22
N SER A 56 -24.97 55.33 28.09
CA SER A 56 -23.79 54.49 27.97
C SER A 56 -23.20 54.74 26.58
N PRO A 57 -21.90 55.11 26.51
CA PRO A 57 -21.28 55.56 25.28
C PRO A 57 -21.37 54.46 24.23
N ALA A 58 -21.65 54.87 22.98
CA ALA A 58 -21.54 54.02 21.80
C ALA A 58 -20.23 53.26 21.88
N THR A 59 -20.31 51.98 22.26
CA THR A 59 -19.16 51.09 22.22
C THR A 59 -19.01 50.74 20.76
N THR A 60 -18.25 51.56 20.05
CA THR A 60 -17.69 51.23 18.75
C THR A 60 -17.10 49.84 18.90
N ILE A 61 -17.70 48.85 18.24
CA ILE A 61 -17.10 47.53 18.14
C ILE A 61 -15.68 47.78 17.64
N PRO A 62 -14.62 47.46 18.41
CA PRO A 62 -13.27 47.67 17.93
C PRO A 62 -13.16 46.83 16.65
N GLN A 63 -13.05 47.52 15.52
CA GLN A 63 -12.70 46.89 14.25
C GLN A 63 -11.44 46.09 14.54
N SER A 64 -11.53 44.77 14.42
CA SER A 64 -10.37 43.88 14.57
C SER A 64 -9.24 44.47 13.73
N PRO A 65 -8.04 44.67 14.29
CA PRO A 65 -6.95 45.29 13.55
C PRO A 65 -6.77 44.55 12.24
N ALA A 66 -6.79 45.30 11.13
CA ALA A 66 -6.56 44.75 9.80
C ALA A 66 -5.25 43.95 9.87
N ARG A 67 -5.34 42.63 9.72
CA ARG A 67 -4.16 41.76 9.74
C ARG A 67 -3.26 42.20 8.58
N THR A 68 -2.15 42.84 8.92
CA THR A 68 -1.07 43.11 7.98
C THR A 68 -0.51 41.76 7.55
N LEU A 69 -0.74 41.40 6.29
CA LEU A 69 -0.16 40.18 5.71
C LEU A 69 1.36 40.26 5.84
N SER A 70 1.98 39.14 6.19
CA SER A 70 3.44 39.02 6.12
C SER A 70 3.91 39.17 4.67
N ILE A 71 5.18 39.52 4.46
CA ILE A 71 5.79 39.67 3.12
C ILE A 71 5.53 38.41 2.28
N LEU A 72 5.63 37.24 2.90
CA LEU A 72 5.40 35.95 2.27
C LEU A 72 3.93 35.73 1.86
N GLU A 73 2.98 36.17 2.68
CA GLU A 73 1.55 36.10 2.37
C GLU A 73 1.10 37.16 1.36
N ALA A 74 1.87 38.24 1.20
CA ALA A 74 1.61 39.27 0.20
C ALA A 74 2.06 38.86 -1.22
N LEU A 75 2.79 37.75 -1.36
CA LEU A 75 3.22 37.24 -2.66
C LEU A 75 2.03 36.70 -3.49
N PRO A 76 2.12 36.77 -4.84
CA PRO A 76 1.19 36.07 -5.70
C PRO A 76 1.16 34.57 -5.40
N VAL A 77 -0.02 33.95 -5.55
CA VAL A 77 -0.24 32.54 -5.19
C VAL A 77 0.70 31.62 -5.97
N GLU A 78 0.96 31.93 -7.23
CA GLU A 78 1.85 31.17 -8.12
C GLU A 78 3.29 31.17 -7.60
N VAL A 79 3.74 32.29 -7.00
CA VAL A 79 5.06 32.39 -6.39
C VAL A 79 5.13 31.59 -5.09
N ILE A 80 4.06 31.60 -4.29
CA ILE A 80 3.95 30.79 -3.08
C ILE A 80 3.98 29.30 -3.42
N GLU A 81 3.24 28.88 -4.45
CA GLU A 81 3.25 27.51 -4.98
C GLU A 81 4.66 27.10 -5.45
N HIS A 82 5.35 27.98 -6.17
CA HIS A 82 6.71 27.72 -6.64
C HIS A 82 7.72 27.57 -5.50
N ILE A 83 7.67 28.47 -4.50
CA ILE A 83 8.51 28.38 -3.28
C ILE A 83 8.25 27.05 -2.56
N PHE A 84 6.97 26.66 -2.44
CA PHE A 84 6.60 25.41 -1.79
C PHE A 84 7.11 24.18 -2.56
N LEU A 85 6.92 24.12 -3.88
CA LEU A 85 7.36 22.99 -4.69
C LEU A 85 8.88 22.89 -4.83
N TYR A 86 9.59 24.01 -4.70
CA TYR A 86 11.05 24.01 -4.65
C TYR A 86 11.58 23.50 -3.30
N SER A 87 10.94 23.89 -2.19
CA SER A 87 11.39 23.51 -0.84
C SER A 87 10.86 22.16 -0.36
N LEU A 88 9.72 21.71 -0.88
CA LEU A 88 8.97 20.51 -0.45
C LEU A 88 8.68 20.44 1.06
N GLU A 89 8.66 21.59 1.74
CA GLU A 89 8.44 21.66 3.19
C GLU A 89 6.94 21.55 3.53
N LEU A 90 6.48 20.35 3.87
CA LEU A 90 5.06 20.08 4.16
C LEU A 90 4.52 20.81 5.41
N ASN A 91 5.39 21.40 6.25
CA ASN A 91 4.95 22.28 7.34
C ASN A 91 4.65 23.71 6.87
N PHE A 92 5.06 24.11 5.67
CA PHE A 92 4.87 25.46 5.13
C PHE A 92 3.38 25.89 5.08
N PRO A 93 2.43 25.05 4.60
CA PRO A 93 1.00 25.34 4.70
C PRO A 93 0.50 25.55 6.14
N ARG A 94 1.19 25.00 7.15
CA ARG A 94 0.76 25.08 8.56
C ARG A 94 1.19 26.38 9.24
N ALA A 95 2.11 27.14 8.63
CA ALA A 95 2.59 28.40 9.17
C ALA A 95 1.50 29.50 9.14
N SER A 96 0.56 29.44 8.19
CA SER A 96 -0.54 30.38 8.09
C SER A 96 -1.77 29.80 7.38
N PRO A 97 -3.01 30.17 7.81
CA PRO A 97 -4.23 29.85 7.08
C PRO A 97 -4.26 30.37 5.64
N PHE A 98 -3.58 31.49 5.35
CA PHE A 98 -3.49 32.02 3.99
C PHE A 98 -2.66 31.10 3.09
N LEU A 99 -1.46 30.73 3.54
CA LEU A 99 -0.57 29.79 2.84
C LEU A 99 -1.24 28.43 2.67
N SER A 100 -1.94 27.95 3.71
CA SER A 100 -2.75 26.73 3.61
C SER A 100 -3.75 26.81 2.47
N ARG A 101 -4.52 27.90 2.35
CA ARG A 101 -5.50 28.06 1.28
C ARG A 101 -4.85 28.18 -0.09
N ALA A 102 -3.75 28.94 -0.19
CA ALA A 102 -2.99 29.12 -1.43
C ALA A 102 -2.50 27.77 -1.98
N LEU A 103 -1.99 26.90 -1.10
CA LEU A 103 -1.40 25.60 -1.46
C LEU A 103 -2.42 24.45 -1.50
N SER A 104 -3.66 24.67 -1.07
CA SER A 104 -4.71 23.64 -1.07
C SER A 104 -5.39 23.47 -2.42
N ARG A 105 -4.59 23.34 -3.49
CA ARG A 105 -5.08 23.18 -4.86
C ARG A 105 -4.76 21.80 -5.41
N GLU A 106 -5.66 21.27 -6.24
CA GLU A 106 -5.58 19.88 -6.68
C GLU A 106 -4.32 19.61 -7.53
N HIS A 107 -3.89 20.58 -8.33
CA HIS A 107 -2.67 20.44 -9.13
C HIS A 107 -1.40 20.34 -8.27
N ILE A 108 -1.39 20.94 -7.07
CA ILE A 108 -0.27 20.83 -6.12
C ILE A 108 -0.26 19.43 -5.50
N TYR A 109 -1.41 18.94 -5.04
CA TYR A 109 -1.52 17.59 -4.47
C TYR A 109 -1.14 16.52 -5.49
N ARG A 110 -1.63 16.67 -6.73
CA ARG A 110 -1.24 15.82 -7.86
C ARG A 110 0.28 15.81 -8.06
N ALA A 111 0.91 16.97 -8.15
CA ALA A 111 2.36 17.05 -8.37
C ALA A 111 3.16 16.38 -7.24
N LEU A 112 2.76 16.60 -5.98
CA LEU A 112 3.39 15.95 -4.82
C LEU A 112 3.21 14.43 -4.83
N ILE A 113 2.02 13.93 -5.16
CA ILE A 113 1.75 12.49 -5.24
C ILE A 113 2.58 11.85 -6.34
N LEU A 114 2.62 12.45 -7.54
CA LEU A 114 3.45 11.95 -8.63
C LEU A 114 4.94 11.95 -8.27
N LEU A 115 5.44 13.04 -7.67
CA LEU A 115 6.83 13.12 -7.23
C LEU A 115 7.18 12.08 -6.16
N ALA A 116 6.26 11.84 -5.22
CA ALA A 116 6.47 10.90 -4.12
C ALA A 116 6.43 9.44 -4.59
N PHE A 117 5.54 9.08 -5.51
CA PHE A 117 5.19 7.68 -5.78
C PHE A 117 5.60 7.14 -7.16
N TRP A 118 6.09 7.98 -8.06
CA TRP A 118 6.68 7.54 -9.33
C TRP A 118 8.20 7.54 -9.24
N ASP A 119 8.84 6.43 -9.64
CA ASP A 119 10.30 6.34 -9.72
C ASP A 119 10.83 6.74 -11.08
N ASP A 120 11.72 7.73 -11.02
CA ASP A 120 12.56 8.10 -12.13
C ASP A 120 13.99 8.22 -11.59
N PRO A 121 14.87 7.27 -11.89
CA PRO A 121 16.27 7.38 -11.47
C PRO A 121 16.94 8.64 -12.07
N PRO A 122 17.73 9.41 -11.29
CA PRO A 122 18.39 10.64 -11.76
C PRO A 122 19.31 10.45 -12.98
N SER A 123 19.72 9.22 -13.26
CA SER A 123 20.57 8.86 -14.40
C SER A 123 19.90 9.08 -15.77
N TYR A 124 18.58 9.26 -15.82
CA TYR A 124 17.85 9.42 -17.07
C TYR A 124 17.92 10.86 -17.62
N PRO A 125 17.98 11.03 -18.95
CA PRO A 125 17.92 12.36 -19.55
C PRO A 125 16.54 12.99 -19.31
N ARG A 126 16.52 14.31 -19.28
CA ARG A 126 15.29 15.11 -19.16
C ARG A 126 14.34 14.84 -20.33
N SER A 127 13.04 14.77 -20.06
CA SER A 127 12.01 14.54 -21.08
C SER A 127 10.92 15.61 -21.01
N LYS A 128 10.68 16.29 -22.14
CA LYS A 128 9.64 17.33 -22.24
C LYS A 128 8.23 16.78 -21.97
N ALA A 129 7.96 15.52 -22.31
CA ALA A 129 6.67 14.88 -22.06
C ALA A 129 6.45 14.67 -20.55
N ILE A 130 7.47 14.20 -19.85
CA ILE A 130 7.45 14.02 -18.39
C ILE A 130 7.33 15.39 -17.70
N ASP A 131 8.11 16.39 -18.12
CA ASP A 131 8.04 17.76 -17.57
C ASP A 131 6.61 18.33 -17.68
N ARG A 132 5.94 18.12 -18.82
CA ARG A 132 4.55 18.57 -19.03
C ARG A 132 3.56 17.88 -18.10
N LEU A 133 3.76 16.59 -17.84
CA LEU A 133 2.93 15.82 -16.93
C LEU A 133 3.17 16.21 -15.46
N MET A 134 4.33 16.77 -15.12
CA MET A 134 4.67 17.16 -13.74
C MET A 134 4.29 18.60 -13.38
N VAL A 135 3.79 19.41 -14.31
CA VAL A 135 3.35 20.79 -14.05
C VAL A 135 2.39 20.86 -12.83
N PRO A 136 2.58 21.85 -11.94
CA PRO A 136 3.49 23.00 -12.04
C PRO A 136 4.90 22.77 -11.49
N LEU A 137 5.24 21.55 -11.07
CA LEU A 137 6.57 21.25 -10.54
C LEU A 137 7.62 21.39 -11.65
N GLN A 138 8.67 22.16 -11.39
CA GLN A 138 9.90 22.07 -12.16
C GLN A 138 10.59 20.76 -11.80
N TYR A 139 10.28 19.72 -12.56
CA TYR A 139 10.63 18.36 -12.19
C TYR A 139 12.14 18.12 -12.07
N VAL A 140 12.54 17.61 -10.90
CA VAL A 140 13.88 17.09 -10.61
C VAL A 140 13.69 15.70 -10.00
N PRO A 141 14.32 14.65 -10.56
CA PRO A 141 14.24 13.31 -9.99
C PRO A 141 14.81 13.26 -8.57
N LEU A 142 14.09 12.61 -7.65
CA LEU A 142 14.54 12.41 -6.27
C LEU A 142 15.42 11.16 -6.16
N SER A 143 16.39 11.21 -5.25
CA SER A 143 17.08 10.01 -4.78
C SER A 143 16.12 9.08 -4.01
N LEU A 144 16.56 7.83 -3.79
CA LEU A 144 15.79 6.82 -3.08
C LEU A 144 15.42 7.25 -1.65
N ASP A 145 16.37 7.88 -0.95
CA ASP A 145 16.21 8.30 0.44
C ASP A 145 15.28 9.51 0.55
N GLU A 146 15.47 10.52 -0.31
CA GLU A 146 14.58 11.69 -0.38
C GLU A 146 13.14 11.28 -0.67
N ARG A 147 12.94 10.33 -1.60
CA ARG A 147 11.60 9.81 -1.90
C ARG A 147 10.99 9.09 -0.71
N THR A 148 11.78 8.30 0.01
CA THR A 148 11.31 7.58 1.21
C THR A 148 10.82 8.56 2.28
N VAL A 149 11.59 9.62 2.54
CA VAL A 149 11.21 10.69 3.47
C VAL A 149 9.95 11.42 2.99
N LEU A 150 9.87 11.75 1.70
CA LEU A 150 8.71 12.43 1.12
C LEU A 150 7.44 11.58 1.21
N GLN A 151 7.49 10.28 0.87
CA GLN A 151 6.34 9.39 0.98
C GLN A 151 5.82 9.31 2.42
N GLU A 152 6.71 9.14 3.39
CA GLU A 152 6.31 9.08 4.80
C GLU A 152 5.63 10.38 5.25
N ALA A 153 6.16 11.53 4.82
CA ALA A 153 5.60 12.83 5.14
C ALA A 153 4.25 13.08 4.44
N VAL A 154 4.11 12.68 3.16
CA VAL A 154 2.87 12.79 2.38
C VAL A 154 1.76 11.95 2.99
N PHE A 155 2.03 10.69 3.37
CA PHE A 155 1.00 9.83 3.98
C PHE A 155 0.49 10.35 5.34
N LYS A 156 1.30 11.12 6.08
CA LYS A 156 0.86 11.77 7.34
C LYS A 156 -0.05 12.98 7.10
N CYS A 157 -0.12 13.48 5.87
CA CYS A 157 -0.90 14.67 5.56
C CYS A 157 -2.38 14.34 5.36
N LYS A 158 -3.27 15.10 6.01
CA LYS A 158 -4.73 14.92 5.89
C LYS A 158 -5.28 15.12 4.48
N TRP A 159 -4.56 15.85 3.62
CA TRP A 159 -4.95 16.04 2.23
C TRP A 159 -4.61 14.84 1.35
N CYS A 160 -3.71 13.95 1.78
CA CYS A 160 -3.36 12.74 1.03
C CYS A 160 -4.46 11.70 1.26
N THR A 161 -5.52 11.76 0.47
CA THR A 161 -6.64 10.82 0.52
C THR A 161 -6.41 9.65 -0.43
N VAL A 162 -7.12 8.56 -0.16
CA VAL A 162 -7.14 7.35 -0.99
C VAL A 162 -7.47 7.68 -2.44
N ASP A 163 -8.53 8.45 -2.66
CA ASP A 163 -9.01 8.81 -4.00
C ASP A 163 -7.96 9.59 -4.78
N ARG A 164 -7.28 10.53 -4.13
CA ARG A 164 -6.22 11.31 -4.78
C ARG A 164 -5.05 10.45 -5.22
N VAL A 165 -4.59 9.54 -4.36
CA VAL A 165 -3.52 8.61 -4.71
C VAL A 165 -3.97 7.70 -5.86
N ARG A 166 -5.18 7.11 -5.75
CA ARG A 166 -5.77 6.23 -6.76
C ARG A 166 -5.89 6.90 -8.12
N GLU A 167 -6.36 8.16 -8.17
CA GLU A 167 -6.51 8.93 -9.40
C GLU A 167 -5.20 9.19 -10.15
N GLN A 168 -4.07 9.20 -9.43
CA GLN A 168 -2.76 9.42 -10.04
C GLN A 168 -2.07 8.14 -10.51
N VAL A 169 -2.50 6.95 -10.07
CA VAL A 169 -1.88 5.67 -10.48
C VAL A 169 -1.81 5.50 -12.01
N PRO A 170 -2.88 5.76 -12.80
CA PRO A 170 -2.77 5.68 -14.26
C PRO A 170 -1.74 6.65 -14.85
N VAL A 171 -1.60 7.83 -14.24
CA VAL A 171 -0.63 8.85 -14.68
C VAL A 171 0.80 8.38 -14.42
N MET A 172 1.04 7.71 -13.29
CA MET A 172 2.34 7.09 -12.98
C MET A 172 2.69 6.00 -14.00
N GLN A 173 1.74 5.13 -14.37
CA GLN A 173 1.96 4.13 -15.42
C GLN A 173 2.25 4.77 -16.77
N ILE A 174 1.53 5.83 -17.15
CA ILE A 174 1.81 6.59 -18.38
C ILE A 174 3.20 7.22 -18.34
N LEU A 175 3.63 7.75 -17.20
CA LEU A 175 5.00 8.27 -17.01
C LEU A 175 6.03 7.15 -17.19
N THR A 176 5.80 5.97 -16.62
CA THR A 176 6.61 4.76 -16.79
C THR A 176 6.71 4.35 -18.27
N ILE A 177 5.59 4.35 -19.01
CA ILE A 177 5.59 4.06 -20.46
C ILE A 177 6.37 5.13 -21.23
N ASN A 178 6.16 6.42 -20.93
CA ASN A 178 6.94 7.50 -21.54
C ASN A 178 8.44 7.31 -21.29
N ARG A 179 8.83 6.92 -20.06
CA ARG A 179 10.23 6.76 -19.68
C ARG A 179 10.87 5.53 -20.32
N HIS A 180 10.21 4.38 -20.29
CA HIS A 180 10.82 3.10 -20.62
C HIS A 180 10.49 2.57 -22.02
N TRP A 181 9.47 3.11 -22.67
CA TRP A 181 9.12 2.77 -24.06
C TRP A 181 9.48 3.91 -25.00
N ILE A 182 8.84 5.07 -24.85
CA ILE A 182 8.93 6.19 -25.80
C ILE A 182 10.31 6.85 -25.74
N ASN A 183 10.77 7.28 -24.55
CA ASN A 183 12.08 7.92 -24.37
C ASN A 183 13.23 6.92 -24.56
N ALA A 184 12.97 5.61 -24.50
CA ALA A 184 13.93 4.57 -24.86
C ALA A 184 14.12 4.45 -26.38
N GLY A 185 13.26 5.09 -27.18
CA GLY A 185 13.30 5.05 -28.63
C GLY A 185 12.66 3.78 -29.22
N ILE A 186 11.79 3.12 -28.47
CA ILE A 186 10.99 2.00 -28.98
C ILE A 186 9.82 2.59 -29.77
N VAL A 187 9.70 2.19 -31.03
CA VAL A 187 8.65 2.63 -31.94
C VAL A 187 7.61 1.53 -32.00
N THR A 188 6.39 1.84 -31.54
CA THR A 188 5.24 0.95 -31.64
C THR A 188 4.91 0.69 -33.12
N GLU A 189 4.46 -0.51 -33.43
CA GLU A 189 4.09 -0.87 -34.79
C GLU A 189 2.97 0.03 -35.36
N ALA A 190 3.07 0.36 -36.65
CA ALA A 190 2.17 1.32 -37.29
C ALA A 190 0.69 0.94 -37.18
N HIS A 191 0.38 -0.35 -37.17
CA HIS A 191 -0.99 -0.84 -37.09
C HIS A 191 -1.61 -0.67 -35.68
N GLN A 192 -0.79 -0.57 -34.63
CA GLN A 192 -1.23 -0.40 -33.24
C GLN A 192 -1.07 1.04 -32.74
N GLN A 193 -0.39 1.90 -33.49
CA GLN A 193 -0.06 3.27 -33.07
C GLN A 193 -1.29 4.08 -32.67
N ALA A 194 -2.41 3.97 -33.41
CA ALA A 194 -3.64 4.70 -33.10
C ALA A 194 -4.25 4.24 -31.77
N ASP A 195 -4.24 2.94 -31.48
CA ASP A 195 -4.78 2.39 -30.23
C ASP A 195 -3.84 2.68 -29.06
N PHE A 196 -2.53 2.67 -29.29
CA PHE A 196 -1.53 3.10 -28.32
C PHE A 196 -1.73 4.57 -27.90
N GLU A 197 -2.01 5.47 -28.84
CA GLU A 197 -2.31 6.87 -28.55
C GLU A 197 -3.65 7.05 -27.80
N LYS A 198 -4.69 6.28 -28.14
CA LYS A 198 -5.95 6.25 -27.37
C LYS A 198 -5.71 5.75 -25.94
N PHE A 199 -4.87 4.74 -25.77
CA PHE A 199 -4.50 4.19 -24.47
C PHE A 199 -3.77 5.23 -23.61
N LEU A 200 -2.74 5.88 -24.15
CA LEU A 200 -1.99 6.93 -23.45
C LEU A 200 -2.85 8.15 -23.11
N SER A 201 -3.85 8.46 -23.92
CA SER A 201 -4.82 9.52 -23.65
C SER A 201 -5.95 9.10 -22.71
N ARG A 202 -5.93 7.87 -22.19
CA ARG A 202 -6.94 7.27 -21.29
C ARG A 202 -8.35 7.30 -21.88
N LYS A 203 -8.43 7.12 -23.20
CA LYS A 203 -9.68 7.09 -23.97
C LYS A 203 -10.15 5.68 -24.32
N ASP A 204 -9.25 4.70 -24.23
CA ASP A 204 -9.55 3.29 -24.47
C ASP A 204 -8.55 2.42 -23.67
N ASP A 205 -9.02 1.36 -23.01
CA ASP A 205 -8.20 0.33 -22.35
C ASP A 205 -8.39 -1.08 -22.94
N SER A 206 -9.10 -1.18 -24.08
CA SER A 206 -9.30 -2.46 -24.78
C SER A 206 -7.97 -3.05 -25.28
N GLY A 207 -7.04 -2.19 -25.70
CA GLY A 207 -5.68 -2.56 -26.08
C GLY A 207 -4.72 -2.33 -24.91
N CYS A 208 -4.18 -3.41 -24.35
CA CYS A 208 -3.22 -3.37 -23.23
C CYS A 208 -1.86 -4.03 -23.57
N VAL A 209 -1.72 -4.53 -24.80
CA VAL A 209 -0.49 -5.16 -25.29
C VAL A 209 -0.08 -4.46 -26.59
N PHE A 210 1.16 -4.00 -26.64
CA PHE A 210 1.71 -3.29 -27.79
C PHE A 210 3.07 -3.85 -28.18
N VAL A 211 3.30 -4.00 -29.47
CA VAL A 211 4.57 -4.48 -30.03
C VAL A 211 5.32 -3.30 -30.63
N GLY A 212 6.64 -3.30 -30.48
CA GLY A 212 7.48 -2.25 -31.02
C GLY A 212 8.93 -2.67 -31.20
N THR A 213 9.67 -1.86 -31.96
CA THR A 213 11.08 -2.13 -32.27
C THR A 213 11.95 -0.96 -31.80
N GLY A 214 13.13 -1.28 -31.28
CA GLY A 214 14.03 -0.24 -30.74
C GLY A 214 15.44 -0.74 -30.51
N LYS A 215 16.33 0.16 -30.07
CA LYS A 215 17.68 -0.21 -29.65
C LYS A 215 17.64 -1.03 -28.35
N PRO A 216 18.68 -1.82 -28.03
CA PRO A 216 18.79 -2.52 -26.76
C PRO A 216 18.65 -1.57 -25.57
N MET A 217 17.73 -1.87 -24.66
CA MET A 217 17.52 -1.08 -23.45
C MET A 217 18.71 -1.24 -22.50
N ARG A 218 19.46 -0.16 -22.25
CA ARG A 218 20.62 -0.18 -21.33
C ARG A 218 20.29 -0.75 -19.95
N ARG A 219 19.13 -0.42 -19.39
CA ARG A 219 18.69 -0.93 -18.07
C ARG A 219 18.44 -2.43 -18.09
N LEU A 220 17.91 -2.95 -19.20
CA LEU A 220 17.65 -4.38 -19.39
C LEU A 220 18.95 -5.17 -19.52
N CYS A 221 19.91 -4.67 -20.29
CA CYS A 221 21.25 -5.25 -20.35
C CYS A 221 21.97 -5.17 -18.99
N GLY A 222 21.84 -4.05 -18.26
CA GLY A 222 22.42 -3.89 -16.93
C GLY A 222 21.83 -4.87 -15.90
N PHE A 223 20.51 -4.98 -15.86
CA PHE A 223 19.78 -5.92 -14.99
C PHE A 223 20.18 -7.38 -15.28
N LEU A 224 20.22 -7.77 -16.56
CA LEU A 224 20.64 -9.12 -16.94
C LEU A 224 22.11 -9.38 -16.57
N LYS A 225 23.01 -8.41 -16.74
CA LYS A 225 24.42 -8.52 -16.31
C LYS A 225 24.55 -8.74 -14.80
N GLU A 226 23.77 -8.02 -14.00
CA GLU A 226 23.74 -8.17 -12.54
C GLU A 226 23.18 -9.53 -12.11
N GLN A 227 22.11 -10.00 -12.76
CA GLN A 227 21.45 -11.28 -12.45
C GLN A 227 22.28 -12.51 -12.85
N THR A 228 22.87 -12.50 -14.03
CA THR A 228 23.52 -13.68 -14.63
C THR A 228 25.03 -13.70 -14.44
N GLY A 229 25.61 -12.58 -13.98
CA GLY A 229 27.04 -12.42 -13.73
C GLY A 229 27.88 -12.90 -14.92
N PRO A 230 28.86 -13.79 -14.73
CA PRO A 230 29.75 -14.25 -15.80
C PRO A 230 29.05 -15.09 -16.88
N ARG A 231 27.80 -15.56 -16.66
CA ARG A 231 27.01 -16.30 -17.66
C ARG A 231 26.22 -15.39 -18.60
N PHE A 232 26.24 -14.07 -18.40
CA PHE A 232 25.52 -13.11 -19.22
C PHE A 232 25.77 -13.29 -20.73
N SER A 233 27.04 -13.35 -21.13
CA SER A 233 27.42 -13.49 -22.54
C SER A 233 26.97 -14.82 -23.18
N GLN A 234 26.69 -15.84 -22.37
CA GLN A 234 26.18 -17.14 -22.84
C GLN A 234 24.65 -17.16 -22.93
N LEU A 235 23.96 -16.48 -22.01
CA LEU A 235 22.50 -16.45 -21.93
C LEU A 235 21.86 -15.38 -22.83
N ALA A 236 22.60 -14.32 -23.15
CA ALA A 236 22.13 -13.21 -23.96
C ALA A 236 23.20 -12.79 -24.99
N PRO A 237 23.57 -13.67 -25.94
CA PRO A 237 24.64 -13.41 -26.91
C PRO A 237 24.37 -12.17 -27.78
N HIS A 238 23.09 -11.82 -27.97
CA HIS A 238 22.65 -10.67 -28.75
C HIS A 238 22.42 -9.38 -27.94
N ALA A 239 22.67 -9.39 -26.62
CA ALA A 239 22.43 -8.22 -25.77
C ALA A 239 23.43 -7.07 -26.02
N GLU A 240 24.58 -7.36 -26.62
CA GLU A 240 25.57 -6.36 -27.03
C GLU A 240 25.49 -6.02 -28.52
N ASP A 241 24.61 -6.71 -29.27
CA ASP A 241 24.34 -6.38 -30.66
C ASP A 241 23.66 -5.01 -30.73
N LYS A 242 24.27 -4.08 -31.47
CA LYS A 242 23.70 -2.74 -31.72
C LYS A 242 22.47 -2.75 -32.64
N GLY A 243 21.99 -3.95 -33.00
CA GLY A 243 20.84 -4.17 -33.86
C GLY A 243 19.53 -3.71 -33.24
N ILE A 244 18.50 -3.63 -34.07
CA ILE A 244 17.13 -3.36 -33.63
C ILE A 244 16.58 -4.64 -32.99
N GLN A 245 15.95 -4.49 -31.83
CA GLN A 245 15.35 -5.56 -31.06
C GLN A 245 13.83 -5.39 -31.02
N ASP A 246 13.13 -6.51 -30.95
CA ASP A 246 11.68 -6.56 -30.78
C ASP A 246 11.32 -6.52 -29.29
N TYR A 247 10.28 -5.76 -28.98
CA TYR A 247 9.76 -5.59 -27.63
C TYR A 247 8.25 -5.74 -27.60
N GLU A 248 7.75 -6.24 -26.47
CA GLU A 248 6.34 -6.25 -26.14
C GLU A 248 6.10 -5.46 -24.86
N LEU A 249 5.23 -4.46 -24.91
CA LEU A 249 4.71 -3.72 -23.78
C LEU A 249 3.41 -4.36 -23.33
N HIS A 250 3.38 -4.90 -22.12
CA HIS A 250 2.17 -5.41 -21.48
C HIS A 250 1.81 -4.49 -20.33
N VAL A 251 0.67 -3.81 -20.42
CA VAL A 251 0.20 -2.92 -19.35
C VAL A 251 -0.98 -3.58 -18.68
N MET A 252 -0.87 -3.84 -17.37
CA MET A 252 -2.03 -4.20 -16.55
C MET A 252 -2.50 -2.93 -15.85
N PRO A 253 -3.63 -2.34 -16.27
CA PRO A 253 -4.09 -1.07 -15.69
C PRO A 253 -4.24 -1.17 -14.18
N MET A 254 -3.76 -0.16 -13.46
CA MET A 254 -3.77 -0.09 -11.99
C MET A 254 -2.95 -1.17 -11.28
N VAL A 255 -2.08 -1.91 -11.97
CA VAL A 255 -1.27 -2.97 -11.37
C VAL A 255 0.22 -2.78 -11.68
N ASN A 256 0.59 -2.95 -12.95
CA ASN A 256 1.99 -2.90 -13.37
C ASN A 256 2.14 -2.65 -14.88
N THR A 257 3.37 -2.41 -15.30
CA THR A 257 3.79 -2.30 -16.69
C THR A 257 4.97 -3.22 -16.89
N GLU A 258 4.83 -4.19 -17.79
CA GLU A 258 5.87 -5.14 -18.15
C GLU A 258 6.42 -4.81 -19.53
N ILE A 259 7.74 -4.86 -19.67
CA ILE A 259 8.41 -4.80 -20.97
C ILE A 259 9.15 -6.11 -21.17
N ARG A 260 8.77 -6.84 -22.21
CA ARG A 260 9.37 -8.11 -22.61
C ARG A 260 10.23 -7.89 -23.84
N CYS A 261 11.38 -8.55 -23.87
CA CYS A 261 12.27 -8.61 -25.02
C CYS A 261 12.48 -10.09 -25.36
N PRO A 262 11.69 -10.64 -26.31
CA PRO A 262 11.72 -12.07 -26.64
C PRO A 262 13.10 -12.55 -27.11
N SER A 263 13.80 -11.74 -27.92
CA SER A 263 15.14 -12.05 -28.42
C SER A 263 16.18 -12.24 -27.30
N LEU A 264 15.97 -11.58 -26.16
CA LEU A 264 16.83 -11.69 -24.97
C LEU A 264 16.22 -12.55 -23.87
N SER A 265 15.08 -13.20 -24.12
CA SER A 265 14.32 -13.99 -23.13
C SER A 265 14.18 -13.29 -21.77
N SER A 266 13.90 -11.98 -21.80
CA SER A 266 13.96 -11.12 -20.62
C SER A 266 12.68 -10.30 -20.44
N LEU A 267 12.38 -10.00 -19.18
CA LEU A 267 11.21 -9.23 -18.78
C LEU A 267 11.59 -8.28 -17.65
N ILE A 268 11.17 -7.03 -17.76
CA ILE A 268 11.23 -6.07 -16.64
C ILE A 268 9.80 -5.71 -16.25
N ASN A 269 9.54 -5.76 -14.95
CA ASN A 269 8.27 -5.38 -14.36
C ASN A 269 8.41 -4.06 -13.58
N PHE A 270 7.58 -3.08 -13.92
CA PHE A 270 7.47 -1.80 -13.23
C PHE A 270 6.11 -1.74 -12.51
N PRO A 271 6.08 -1.53 -11.18
CA PRO A 271 4.82 -1.36 -10.46
C PRO A 271 4.08 -0.10 -10.91
N ALA A 272 2.75 -0.11 -10.81
CA ALA A 272 1.94 1.08 -11.12
C ALA A 272 2.14 2.21 -10.10
N LEU A 273 2.47 1.85 -8.86
CA LEU A 273 2.82 2.77 -7.78
C LEU A 273 4.04 2.24 -7.03
N GLU A 274 5.10 3.04 -6.93
CA GLU A 274 6.29 2.63 -6.21
C GLU A 274 6.22 2.98 -4.73
N LEU A 275 5.75 2.03 -3.92
CA LEU A 275 5.70 2.17 -2.47
C LEU A 275 7.04 1.76 -1.85
N ARG A 276 7.71 2.68 -1.14
CA ARG A 276 8.96 2.38 -0.44
C ARG A 276 8.73 1.68 0.90
N SER A 277 7.70 2.11 1.62
CA SER A 277 7.31 1.48 2.88
C SER A 277 5.81 1.62 3.12
N PHE A 278 5.21 0.62 3.75
CA PHE A 278 3.86 0.75 4.28
C PHE A 278 3.89 1.64 5.53
N PRO A 279 3.12 2.74 5.55
CA PRO A 279 3.10 3.62 6.72
C PRO A 279 2.56 2.89 7.96
N PRO A 280 3.25 2.95 9.11
CA PRO A 280 2.83 2.23 10.31
C PRO A 280 1.41 2.59 10.81
N HIS A 281 0.95 3.82 10.57
CA HIS A 281 -0.39 4.25 10.96
C HIS A 281 -1.50 3.69 10.06
N LEU A 282 -1.20 3.38 8.78
CA LEU A 282 -2.13 2.69 7.90
C LEU A 282 -2.19 1.20 8.24
N LEU A 283 -1.05 0.60 8.60
CA LEU A 283 -0.97 -0.79 9.04
C LEU A 283 -1.75 -1.05 10.35
N ARG A 284 -1.68 -0.14 11.33
CA ARG A 284 -2.41 -0.26 12.60
C ARG A 284 -3.92 -0.04 12.47
N GLY A 285 -4.35 0.71 11.46
CA GLY A 285 -5.72 1.21 11.38
C GLY A 285 -6.00 2.32 12.41
N ARG A 286 -7.26 2.71 12.54
CA ARG A 286 -7.71 3.75 13.47
C ARG A 286 -8.02 3.15 14.83
N SER A 287 -8.29 4.01 15.81
CA SER A 287 -8.66 3.57 17.17
C SER A 287 -9.96 2.74 17.21
N ASN A 288 -10.81 2.86 16.19
CA ASN A 288 -12.05 2.11 16.02
C ASN A 288 -11.95 1.02 14.93
N GLY A 289 -10.74 0.55 14.64
CA GLY A 289 -10.48 -0.46 13.61
C GLY A 289 -10.26 0.14 12.22
N PHE A 290 -10.68 -0.59 11.19
CA PHE A 290 -10.53 -0.23 9.78
C PHE A 290 -11.92 0.03 9.19
N SER A 291 -12.09 1.15 8.48
CA SER A 291 -13.25 1.29 7.60
C SER A 291 -13.09 0.43 6.34
N SER A 292 -14.17 0.26 5.57
CA SER A 292 -14.10 -0.37 4.24
C SER A 292 -13.08 0.33 3.33
N ASP A 293 -13.05 1.67 3.38
CA ASP A 293 -12.11 2.48 2.61
C ASP A 293 -10.65 2.26 3.04
N ASP A 294 -10.40 2.11 4.34
CA ASP A 294 -9.06 1.85 4.87
C ASP A 294 -8.54 0.48 4.37
N SER A 295 -9.39 -0.58 4.41
CA SER A 295 -9.04 -1.90 3.87
C SER A 295 -8.86 -1.89 2.35
N ALA A 296 -9.74 -1.22 1.62
CA ALA A 296 -9.63 -1.09 0.17
C ALA A 296 -8.37 -0.33 -0.25
N PHE A 297 -7.95 0.66 0.55
CA PHE A 297 -6.73 1.40 0.30
C PHE A 297 -5.47 0.56 0.55
N LEU A 298 -5.42 -0.19 1.66
CA LEU A 298 -4.31 -1.12 1.92
C LEU A 298 -4.19 -2.15 0.79
N GLU A 299 -5.31 -2.67 0.32
CA GLU A 299 -5.33 -3.65 -0.77
C GLU A 299 -4.88 -3.01 -2.10
N MET A 300 -5.33 -1.79 -2.41
CA MET A 300 -4.84 -1.04 -3.56
C MET A 300 -3.33 -0.83 -3.50
N LEU A 301 -2.78 -0.39 -2.35
CA LEU A 301 -1.35 -0.19 -2.17
C LEU A 301 -0.58 -1.50 -2.38
N ARG A 302 -1.09 -2.62 -1.86
CA ARG A 302 -0.52 -3.96 -2.05
C ARG A 302 -0.45 -4.34 -3.53
N ILE A 303 -1.55 -4.18 -4.26
CA ILE A 303 -1.62 -4.55 -5.68
C ILE A 303 -0.78 -3.64 -6.57
N THR A 304 -0.91 -2.33 -6.41
CA THR A 304 -0.22 -1.32 -7.24
C THR A 304 1.30 -1.31 -7.02
N SER A 305 1.77 -1.78 -5.85
CA SER A 305 3.18 -1.97 -5.53
C SER A 305 3.68 -3.40 -5.75
N CYS A 306 3.01 -4.18 -6.62
CA CYS A 306 3.41 -5.55 -6.98
C CYS A 306 3.62 -6.53 -5.81
N ASN A 307 3.02 -6.27 -4.65
CA ASN A 307 3.08 -7.11 -3.46
C ASN A 307 2.09 -8.30 -3.60
N TRP A 308 2.16 -8.96 -4.76
CA TRP A 308 1.28 -10.05 -5.19
C TRP A 308 1.97 -11.08 -6.09
N THR A 309 3.18 -10.80 -6.59
CA THR A 309 3.89 -11.68 -7.53
C THR A 309 4.40 -12.95 -6.85
N SER A 310 4.12 -14.12 -7.43
CA SER A 310 4.70 -15.39 -6.96
C SER A 310 6.18 -15.47 -7.36
N GLY A 311 7.09 -15.74 -6.40
CA GLY A 311 8.54 -15.62 -6.53
C GLY A 311 9.26 -16.61 -7.48
N LYS A 312 8.60 -17.08 -8.55
CA LYS A 312 9.16 -18.00 -9.55
C LYS A 312 9.48 -17.38 -10.90
N THR A 313 9.26 -16.09 -11.11
CA THR A 313 9.74 -15.41 -12.31
C THR A 313 11.22 -15.04 -12.12
N LEU A 314 12.04 -15.15 -13.18
CA LEU A 314 13.38 -14.50 -13.33
C LEU A 314 13.32 -12.95 -13.18
N VAL A 315 12.14 -12.46 -12.86
CA VAL A 315 11.72 -11.10 -12.65
C VAL A 315 11.58 -10.96 -11.14
N MET A 316 12.63 -10.45 -10.50
CA MET A 316 12.43 -9.82 -9.21
C MET A 316 11.56 -8.58 -9.46
N PRO A 317 10.32 -8.48 -8.93
CA PRO A 317 9.65 -7.19 -8.88
C PRO A 317 10.59 -6.20 -8.18
N GLN A 318 10.70 -4.96 -8.70
CA GLN A 318 11.55 -3.94 -8.09
C GLN A 318 11.06 -3.47 -6.69
N THR A 319 10.00 -4.08 -6.14
CA THR A 319 9.33 -3.57 -4.96
C THR A 319 10.04 -4.01 -3.69
N LEU A 320 11.01 -3.19 -3.30
CA LEU A 320 11.72 -3.19 -2.02
C LEU A 320 10.84 -2.72 -0.84
N THR A 321 9.51 -2.89 -0.91
CA THR A 321 8.57 -2.28 0.02
C THR A 321 8.88 -2.74 1.46
N LEU A 322 9.19 -1.79 2.34
CA LEU A 322 9.44 -2.03 3.75
C LEU A 322 8.13 -2.09 4.55
N VAL A 323 8.11 -2.93 5.58
CA VAL A 323 6.96 -3.11 6.47
C VAL A 323 7.46 -3.12 7.90
N ASP A 324 6.85 -2.28 8.75
CA ASP A 324 6.98 -2.40 10.19
C ASP A 324 6.08 -3.54 10.66
N ARG A 325 6.71 -4.70 10.93
CA ARG A 325 6.02 -5.92 11.33
C ARG A 325 5.30 -5.78 12.67
N GLY A 326 5.80 -4.95 13.58
CA GLY A 326 5.14 -4.66 14.86
C GLY A 326 3.82 -3.92 14.64
N ALA A 327 3.87 -2.83 13.85
CA ALA A 327 2.67 -2.08 13.46
C ALA A 327 1.66 -2.93 12.68
N LEU A 328 2.14 -3.84 11.82
CA LEU A 328 1.30 -4.77 11.08
C LEU A 328 0.52 -5.70 12.02
N HIS A 329 1.21 -6.32 12.99
CA HIS A 329 0.56 -7.25 13.92
C HIS A 329 -0.35 -6.54 14.93
N GLU A 330 -0.04 -5.32 15.32
CA GLU A 330 -1.02 -4.46 16.03
C GLU A 330 -2.29 -4.23 15.18
N GLY A 331 -2.12 -4.04 13.87
CA GLY A 331 -3.21 -3.95 12.90
C GLY A 331 -4.03 -5.22 12.77
N VAL A 332 -3.39 -6.39 12.71
CA VAL A 332 -4.05 -7.70 12.69
C VAL A 332 -4.95 -7.86 13.92
N ASP A 333 -4.42 -7.57 15.10
CA ASP A 333 -5.16 -7.59 16.36
C ASP A 333 -6.36 -6.62 16.32
N ASN A 334 -6.14 -5.41 15.79
CA ASN A 334 -7.18 -4.39 15.66
C ASN A 334 -8.29 -4.79 14.67
N ALA A 335 -7.93 -5.44 13.56
CA ALA A 335 -8.85 -5.98 12.57
C ALA A 335 -9.73 -7.09 13.15
N ILE A 336 -9.15 -7.98 13.97
CA ILE A 336 -9.90 -9.03 14.69
C ILE A 336 -10.88 -8.41 15.68
N ARG A 337 -10.43 -7.49 16.54
CA ARG A 337 -11.30 -6.87 17.57
C ARG A 337 -12.49 -6.13 16.99
N HIS A 338 -12.32 -5.51 15.82
CA HIS A 338 -13.36 -4.75 15.13
C HIS A 338 -14.04 -5.52 13.99
N GLN A 339 -13.80 -6.83 13.88
CA GLN A 339 -14.45 -7.72 12.91
C GLN A 339 -14.30 -7.26 11.45
N ASN A 340 -13.17 -6.65 11.08
CA ASN A 340 -12.85 -6.31 9.69
C ASN A 340 -12.01 -7.41 9.02
N PHE A 341 -12.70 -8.35 8.37
CA PHE A 341 -12.07 -9.50 7.72
C PHE A 341 -11.18 -9.11 6.53
N SER A 342 -11.58 -8.09 5.77
CA SER A 342 -10.83 -7.61 4.61
C SER A 342 -9.46 -7.07 5.02
N ALA A 343 -9.41 -6.24 6.06
CA ALA A 343 -8.16 -5.73 6.61
C ALA A 343 -7.25 -6.87 7.11
N LEU A 344 -7.80 -7.85 7.84
CA LEU A 344 -7.03 -9.02 8.31
C LEU A 344 -6.33 -9.72 7.14
N VAL A 345 -7.10 -10.10 6.11
CA VAL A 345 -6.57 -10.86 4.97
C VAL A 345 -5.49 -10.07 4.23
N THR A 346 -5.71 -8.78 3.97
CA THR A 346 -4.72 -7.92 3.31
C THR A 346 -3.44 -7.79 4.15
N LEU A 347 -3.54 -7.61 5.47
CA LEU A 347 -2.37 -7.52 6.36
C LEU A 347 -1.57 -8.84 6.39
N LEU A 348 -2.24 -9.99 6.44
CA LEU A 348 -1.58 -11.30 6.41
C LEU A 348 -0.87 -11.54 5.07
N LYS A 349 -1.47 -11.14 3.95
CA LYS A 349 -0.83 -11.19 2.62
C LYS A 349 0.43 -10.32 2.57
N ILE A 350 0.39 -9.11 3.12
CA ILE A 350 1.54 -8.19 3.19
C ILE A 350 2.66 -8.78 4.07
N ASP A 351 2.32 -9.34 5.24
CA ASP A 351 3.31 -9.94 6.15
C ASP A 351 4.01 -11.14 5.50
N GLU A 352 3.22 -12.08 4.96
CA GLU A 352 3.76 -13.29 4.35
C GLU A 352 4.60 -12.97 3.11
N TYR A 353 4.11 -12.08 2.23
CA TYR A 353 4.88 -11.65 1.07
C TYR A 353 6.19 -11.02 1.49
N THR A 354 6.15 -10.06 2.42
CA THR A 354 7.35 -9.32 2.83
C THR A 354 8.37 -10.23 3.51
N PHE A 355 7.91 -11.17 4.33
CA PHE A 355 8.80 -12.14 4.99
C PHE A 355 9.44 -13.08 3.96
N ARG A 356 8.63 -13.76 3.15
CA ARG A 356 9.13 -14.79 2.22
C ARG A 356 9.91 -14.22 1.04
N TYR A 357 9.57 -13.01 0.59
CA TYR A 357 10.28 -12.34 -0.49
C TYR A 357 11.64 -11.78 -0.04
N LYS A 358 11.75 -11.26 1.19
CA LYS A 358 13.02 -10.67 1.70
C LYS A 358 13.97 -11.68 2.34
N ALA A 359 13.47 -12.80 2.85
CA ALA A 359 14.29 -13.83 3.50
C ALA A 359 15.15 -14.64 2.51
N GLY A 360 15.54 -14.06 1.37
CA GLY A 360 16.19 -14.72 0.23
C GLY A 360 17.23 -15.76 0.65
N THR A 361 16.85 -17.04 0.53
CA THR A 361 17.65 -18.29 0.54
C THR A 361 18.75 -18.50 1.62
N HIS A 362 19.10 -17.52 2.43
CA HIS A 362 20.25 -17.56 3.34
C HIS A 362 19.86 -17.59 4.81
N ASP A 363 18.64 -17.17 5.15
CA ASP A 363 18.13 -17.23 6.51
C ASP A 363 17.13 -18.39 6.63
N ARG A 364 17.49 -19.39 7.43
CA ARG A 364 16.68 -20.58 7.75
C ARG A 364 15.49 -20.23 8.67
N THR A 365 14.95 -19.03 8.56
CA THR A 365 13.89 -18.50 9.41
C THR A 365 12.53 -18.88 8.86
N PHE A 366 11.72 -19.54 9.69
CA PHE A 366 10.35 -19.89 9.35
C PHE A 366 9.41 -18.70 9.47
N TYR A 367 8.49 -18.57 8.51
CA TYR A 367 7.40 -17.62 8.63
C TYR A 367 6.51 -18.03 9.79
N THR A 368 6.26 -17.11 10.72
CA THR A 368 5.44 -17.36 11.92
C THR A 368 4.60 -16.13 12.22
N ILE A 369 3.35 -16.30 12.63
CA ILE A 369 2.49 -15.21 13.10
C ILE A 369 2.36 -15.28 14.63
N PRO A 370 2.17 -14.16 15.34
CA PRO A 370 1.98 -14.19 16.79
C PRO A 370 0.81 -15.08 17.21
N SER A 371 1.08 -16.05 18.08
CA SER A 371 0.07 -17.01 18.57
C SER A 371 -1.11 -16.34 19.30
N GLY A 372 -0.87 -15.14 19.87
CA GLY A 372 -1.89 -14.30 20.49
C GLY A 372 -3.06 -13.97 19.57
N HIS A 373 -2.85 -13.87 18.25
CA HIS A 373 -3.90 -13.56 17.29
C HIS A 373 -4.99 -14.64 17.26
N PHE A 374 -4.60 -15.92 17.31
CA PHE A 374 -5.54 -17.04 17.36
C PHE A 374 -6.40 -16.99 18.62
N VAL A 375 -5.79 -16.67 19.77
CA VAL A 375 -6.50 -16.50 21.04
C VAL A 375 -7.41 -15.27 21.01
N THR A 376 -7.02 -14.19 20.34
CA THR A 376 -7.88 -13.01 20.15
C THR A 376 -9.15 -13.40 19.36
N VAL A 377 -9.05 -14.22 18.30
CA VAL A 377 -10.22 -14.67 17.53
C VAL A 377 -11.23 -15.43 18.39
N THR A 378 -10.80 -16.22 19.38
CA THR A 378 -11.75 -16.97 20.24
C THR A 378 -12.59 -16.07 21.15
N ARG A 379 -12.15 -14.83 21.39
CA ARG A 379 -12.75 -13.87 22.33
C ARG A 379 -13.71 -12.88 21.67
N TYR A 380 -13.58 -12.63 20.36
CA TYR A 380 -14.37 -11.62 19.63
C TYR A 380 -15.21 -12.24 18.51
N GLY A 381 -16.29 -11.57 18.07
CA GLY A 381 -17.07 -12.02 16.92
C GLY A 381 -17.98 -13.24 17.16
N ARG A 382 -18.26 -13.58 18.42
CA ARG A 382 -19.13 -14.73 18.77
C ARG A 382 -20.58 -14.56 18.27
N ASP A 383 -21.00 -13.34 17.96
CA ASP A 383 -22.33 -13.03 17.42
C ASP A 383 -22.51 -13.49 15.96
N ASP A 384 -21.41 -13.63 15.20
CA ASP A 384 -21.39 -14.20 13.86
C ASP A 384 -20.38 -15.36 13.78
N PRO A 385 -20.82 -16.59 14.10
CA PRO A 385 -19.95 -17.76 14.11
C PRO A 385 -19.28 -18.04 12.76
N SER A 386 -19.97 -17.76 11.65
CA SER A 386 -19.43 -18.00 10.31
C SER A 386 -18.27 -17.05 10.01
N LEU A 387 -18.44 -15.76 10.33
CA LEU A 387 -17.37 -14.78 10.20
C LEU A 387 -16.21 -15.11 11.14
N ASN A 388 -16.49 -15.45 12.40
CA ASN A 388 -15.48 -15.82 13.38
C ASN A 388 -14.63 -17.03 12.95
N VAL A 389 -15.25 -18.07 12.37
CA VAL A 389 -14.52 -19.19 11.78
C VAL A 389 -13.70 -18.75 10.57
N ALA A 390 -14.19 -17.82 9.74
CA ALA A 390 -13.42 -17.29 8.63
C ALA A 390 -12.14 -16.57 9.10
N PHE A 391 -12.21 -15.80 10.20
CA PHE A 391 -11.03 -15.19 10.85
C PHE A 391 -10.01 -16.24 11.29
N MET A 392 -10.45 -17.31 11.98
CA MET A 392 -9.58 -18.40 12.41
C MET A 392 -8.94 -19.10 11.20
N ASN A 393 -9.75 -19.38 10.17
CA ASN A 393 -9.29 -20.01 8.94
C ASN A 393 -8.26 -19.14 8.20
N ALA A 394 -8.44 -17.81 8.15
CA ALA A 394 -7.47 -16.91 7.52
C ALA A 394 -6.10 -16.93 8.24
N LEU A 395 -6.09 -17.01 9.57
CA LEU A 395 -4.84 -17.15 10.34
C LEU A 395 -4.16 -18.51 10.08
N VAL A 396 -4.95 -19.60 10.06
CA VAL A 396 -4.46 -20.95 9.72
C VAL A 396 -3.91 -20.99 8.30
N ARG A 397 -4.61 -20.37 7.33
CA ARG A 397 -4.18 -20.23 5.94
C ARG A 397 -2.88 -19.43 5.82
N ALA A 398 -2.66 -18.43 6.67
CA ALA A 398 -1.40 -17.68 6.70
C ALA A 398 -0.24 -18.54 7.18
N ASN A 399 -0.41 -19.17 8.35
CA ASN A 399 0.56 -20.10 8.91
C ASN A 399 -0.11 -20.96 10.00
N ALA A 400 -0.42 -22.20 9.65
CA ALA A 400 -1.11 -23.13 10.55
C ALA A 400 -0.22 -23.49 11.76
N GLU A 401 1.09 -23.57 11.53
CA GLU A 401 2.11 -23.97 12.52
C GLU A 401 2.28 -22.96 13.66
N SER A 402 1.78 -21.74 13.51
CA SER A 402 1.78 -20.71 14.56
C SER A 402 0.65 -20.86 15.60
N LEU A 403 -0.25 -21.83 15.39
CA LEU A 403 -1.37 -22.10 16.27
C LEU A 403 -0.89 -22.63 17.64
N PRO A 404 -1.30 -22.04 18.78
CA PRO A 404 -0.87 -22.51 20.09
C PRO A 404 -1.60 -23.80 20.48
N HIS A 405 -0.88 -24.91 20.51
CA HIS A 405 -1.46 -26.25 20.71
C HIS A 405 -2.00 -26.53 22.12
N ASN A 406 -1.56 -25.78 23.14
CA ASN A 406 -1.98 -25.95 24.54
C ASN A 406 -2.92 -24.84 25.05
N SER A 407 -3.64 -24.13 24.17
CA SER A 407 -4.57 -23.08 24.61
C SER A 407 -5.93 -23.66 25.00
N PRO A 408 -6.35 -23.57 26.27
CA PRO A 408 -7.69 -23.98 26.69
C PRO A 408 -8.79 -23.16 26.01
N GLU A 409 -8.53 -21.89 25.67
CA GLU A 409 -9.50 -21.05 24.97
C GLU A 409 -9.78 -21.53 23.55
N ILE A 410 -8.76 -22.02 22.83
CA ILE A 410 -8.94 -22.60 21.49
C ILE A 410 -9.67 -23.93 21.59
N THR A 411 -9.32 -24.79 22.56
CA THR A 411 -10.05 -26.05 22.78
C THR A 411 -11.53 -25.80 23.09
N GLN A 412 -11.83 -24.84 23.97
CA GLN A 412 -13.22 -24.47 24.28
C GLN A 412 -13.93 -23.92 23.04
N TRP A 413 -13.28 -23.04 22.28
CA TRP A 413 -13.83 -22.50 21.04
C TRP A 413 -14.17 -23.61 20.04
N ILE A 414 -13.31 -24.61 19.87
CA ILE A 414 -13.57 -25.78 19.01
C ILE A 414 -14.83 -26.52 19.45
N ILE A 415 -14.96 -26.81 20.75
CA ILE A 415 -16.12 -27.50 21.31
C ILE A 415 -17.39 -26.69 21.01
N ASP A 416 -17.37 -25.38 21.27
CA ASP A 416 -18.51 -24.51 21.00
C ASP A 416 -18.96 -24.55 19.53
N GLN A 417 -18.02 -24.55 18.58
CA GLN A 417 -18.33 -24.60 17.14
C GLN A 417 -18.86 -25.97 16.70
N VAL A 418 -18.34 -27.05 17.28
CA VAL A 418 -18.85 -28.41 17.03
C VAL A 418 -20.28 -28.54 17.54
N ASP A 419 -20.55 -28.07 18.75
CA ASP A 419 -21.89 -28.10 19.36
C ASP A 419 -22.87 -27.23 18.57
N LEU A 420 -22.45 -26.05 18.11
CA LEU A 420 -23.26 -25.17 17.27
C LEU A 420 -23.65 -25.87 15.94
N ALA A 421 -22.69 -26.55 15.31
CA ALA A 421 -22.93 -27.30 14.09
C ALA A 421 -23.83 -28.54 14.30
N GLN A 422 -23.81 -29.15 15.50
CA GLN A 422 -24.74 -30.23 15.84
C GLN A 422 -26.18 -29.71 16.00
N ARG A 423 -26.35 -28.53 16.64
CA ARG A 423 -27.67 -27.92 16.85
C ARG A 423 -28.31 -27.42 15.55
N ASN A 424 -27.51 -26.95 14.60
CA ASN A 424 -28.01 -26.44 13.33
C ASN A 424 -27.07 -26.81 12.15
N GLN A 425 -27.15 -28.07 11.76
CA GLN A 425 -26.25 -28.67 10.79
C GLN A 425 -26.33 -28.03 9.40
N SER A 426 -27.51 -27.61 8.93
CA SER A 426 -27.65 -27.02 7.59
C SER A 426 -26.93 -25.67 7.47
N ARG A 427 -26.92 -24.86 8.54
CA ARG A 427 -26.33 -23.52 8.54
C ARG A 427 -24.83 -23.53 8.87
N TYR A 428 -24.39 -24.35 9.81
CA TYR A 428 -23.03 -24.30 10.35
C TYR A 428 -22.19 -25.54 10.04
N ARG A 429 -22.56 -26.31 9.00
CA ARG A 429 -21.83 -27.51 8.58
C ARG A 429 -20.33 -27.24 8.36
N SER A 430 -20.01 -26.20 7.60
CA SER A 430 -18.63 -25.81 7.28
C SER A 430 -17.84 -25.41 8.53
N CYS A 431 -18.48 -24.68 9.44
CA CYS A 431 -17.90 -24.28 10.73
C CYS A 431 -17.54 -25.51 11.58
N GLY A 432 -18.47 -26.44 11.72
CA GLY A 432 -18.25 -27.68 12.47
C GLY A 432 -17.20 -28.59 11.83
N ASN A 433 -17.17 -28.68 10.49
CA ASN A 433 -16.16 -29.44 9.76
C ASN A 433 -14.75 -28.89 10.00
N PHE A 434 -14.58 -27.57 9.87
CA PHE A 434 -13.31 -26.90 10.17
C PHE A 434 -12.89 -27.11 11.62
N ALA A 435 -13.81 -26.92 12.59
CA ALA A 435 -13.49 -27.10 14.01
C ALA A 435 -13.07 -28.53 14.36
N ARG A 436 -13.74 -29.55 13.79
CA ARG A 436 -13.35 -30.96 13.98
C ARG A 436 -11.96 -31.25 13.40
N TRP A 437 -11.69 -30.78 12.19
CA TRP A 437 -10.37 -30.91 11.58
C TRP A 437 -9.30 -30.22 12.45
N LEU A 438 -9.56 -29.00 12.92
CA LEU A 438 -8.64 -28.23 13.76
C LEU A 438 -8.32 -28.95 15.08
N SER A 439 -9.32 -29.61 15.69
CA SER A 439 -9.13 -30.44 16.88
C SER A 439 -8.13 -31.57 16.63
N HIS A 440 -8.29 -32.30 15.53
CA HIS A 440 -7.40 -33.38 15.15
C HIS A 440 -5.99 -32.89 14.81
N TYR A 441 -5.91 -31.74 14.13
CA TYR A 441 -4.65 -31.09 13.78
C TYR A 441 -3.88 -30.67 15.05
N LEU A 442 -4.54 -30.03 16.02
CA LEU A 442 -3.94 -29.65 17.32
C LEU A 442 -3.32 -30.82 18.08
N ILE A 443 -3.95 -31.99 18.07
CA ILE A 443 -3.41 -33.20 18.71
C ILE A 443 -2.09 -33.64 18.06
N ARG A 444 -1.96 -33.47 16.73
CA ARG A 444 -0.77 -33.87 15.97
C ARG A 444 0.30 -32.78 15.90
N MET A 445 -0.03 -31.53 16.25
CA MET A 445 0.88 -30.38 16.18
C MET A 445 2.26 -30.58 16.82
N PRO A 446 2.40 -31.14 18.04
CA PRO A 446 3.72 -31.34 18.63
C PRO A 446 4.66 -32.19 17.78
N ARG A 447 4.11 -33.20 17.08
CA ARG A 447 4.85 -34.04 16.14
C ARG A 447 5.22 -33.26 14.89
N ILE A 448 4.25 -32.54 14.30
CA ILE A 448 4.45 -31.71 13.10
C ILE A 448 5.56 -30.67 13.33
N LEU A 449 5.53 -29.98 14.48
CA LEU A 449 6.56 -29.00 14.83
C LEU A 449 7.94 -29.63 15.04
N GLY A 450 7.99 -30.85 15.60
CA GLY A 450 9.23 -31.62 15.71
C GLY A 450 9.80 -31.98 14.33
N ASP A 451 8.96 -32.41 13.39
CA ASP A 451 9.36 -32.77 12.04
C ASP A 451 9.84 -31.54 11.24
N ILE A 452 9.17 -30.39 11.37
CA ILE A 452 9.54 -29.12 10.72
C ILE A 452 10.89 -28.57 11.21
N GLN A 453 11.19 -28.73 12.50
CA GLN A 453 12.48 -28.32 13.05
C GLN A 453 13.66 -29.13 12.48
N VAL A 454 13.40 -30.37 12.04
CA VAL A 454 14.41 -31.28 11.49
C VAL A 454 14.49 -31.20 9.96
N ASN A 455 13.35 -31.15 9.28
CA ASN A 455 13.23 -30.99 7.83
C ASN A 455 12.33 -29.79 7.53
N MET A 456 12.92 -28.69 7.06
CA MET A 456 12.21 -27.43 6.74
C MET A 456 11.25 -27.54 5.54
N GLU A 457 10.99 -28.75 5.06
CA GLU A 457 10.35 -28.99 3.79
C GLU A 457 8.87 -29.29 4.04
N ASN A 458 8.05 -28.28 3.71
CA ASN A 458 6.61 -28.33 3.47
C ASN A 458 5.69 -27.96 4.64
N PRO A 459 5.52 -26.65 4.94
CA PRO A 459 4.40 -26.22 5.79
C PRO A 459 3.06 -26.54 5.10
N LEU A 460 1.99 -26.66 5.89
CA LEU A 460 0.64 -27.00 5.43
C LEU A 460 0.13 -26.01 4.38
N PHE A 461 0.43 -24.72 4.60
CA PHE A 461 0.13 -23.64 3.66
C PHE A 461 1.40 -22.87 3.27
N VAL A 462 1.50 -22.57 1.97
CA VAL A 462 2.55 -21.71 1.40
C VAL A 462 1.88 -20.67 0.51
N HIS A 463 2.07 -19.37 0.78
CA HIS A 463 1.40 -18.30 0.03
C HIS A 463 -0.14 -18.41 0.11
N GLY A 464 -0.64 -18.86 1.26
CA GLY A 464 -2.05 -19.23 1.47
C GLY A 464 -2.54 -20.42 0.62
N GLN A 465 -1.67 -21.04 -0.18
CA GLN A 465 -2.00 -22.22 -0.97
C GLN A 465 -1.87 -23.46 -0.11
N LEU A 466 -2.91 -24.29 -0.10
CA LEU A 466 -2.87 -25.60 0.57
C LEU A 466 -1.84 -26.49 -0.14
N ASN A 467 -1.00 -27.17 0.63
CA ASN A 467 -0.13 -28.21 0.08
C ASN A 467 -0.86 -29.56 0.06
N PRO A 468 -1.41 -30.03 -1.07
CA PRO A 468 -2.18 -31.27 -1.09
C PRO A 468 -1.31 -32.52 -0.98
N THR A 469 0.01 -32.42 -1.21
CA THR A 469 0.92 -33.58 -1.09
C THR A 469 1.28 -33.87 0.37
N ASP A 470 1.00 -32.92 1.27
CA ASP A 470 1.11 -33.14 2.71
C ASP A 470 -0.09 -33.95 3.24
N TYR A 471 0.16 -34.77 4.27
CA TYR A 471 -0.88 -35.61 4.88
C TYR A 471 -1.98 -34.77 5.52
N GLU A 472 -1.63 -33.70 6.25
CA GLU A 472 -2.62 -32.79 6.84
C GLU A 472 -3.33 -31.99 5.76
N GLY A 473 -2.64 -31.67 4.67
CA GLY A 473 -3.23 -31.04 3.50
C GLY A 473 -4.32 -31.87 2.84
N SER A 474 -4.07 -33.18 2.67
CA SER A 474 -5.07 -34.13 2.18
C SER A 474 -6.27 -34.23 3.13
N LEU A 475 -6.03 -34.31 4.45
CA LEU A 475 -7.11 -34.34 5.44
C LEU A 475 -7.94 -33.04 5.44
N TYR A 476 -7.28 -31.88 5.31
CA TYR A 476 -7.96 -30.59 5.21
C TYR A 476 -8.89 -30.56 3.98
N LYS A 477 -8.39 -31.00 2.83
CA LYS A 477 -9.19 -31.12 1.60
C LYS A 477 -10.41 -32.01 1.81
N ASP A 478 -10.22 -33.20 2.37
CA ASP A 478 -11.33 -34.17 2.48
C ASP A 478 -12.35 -33.77 3.55
N GLN A 479 -11.91 -33.23 4.70
CA GLN A 479 -12.77 -32.97 5.86
C GLN A 479 -13.35 -31.56 5.88
N VAL A 480 -12.60 -30.54 5.44
CA VAL A 480 -13.01 -29.13 5.50
C VAL A 480 -13.65 -28.69 4.20
N ILE A 481 -13.01 -28.98 3.06
CA ILE A 481 -13.49 -28.58 1.72
C ILE A 481 -14.58 -29.55 1.24
N GLY A 482 -14.36 -30.85 1.45
CA GLY A 482 -15.24 -31.94 1.02
C GLY A 482 -14.94 -32.42 -0.40
N SER A 483 -15.53 -33.56 -0.75
CA SER A 483 -15.43 -34.20 -2.07
C SER A 483 -16.84 -34.33 -2.69
N GLY A 484 -17.21 -33.43 -3.62
CA GLY A 484 -18.51 -33.45 -4.32
C GLY A 484 -18.77 -32.23 -5.22
N GLU A 485 -19.91 -32.19 -5.92
CA GLU A 485 -20.30 -31.10 -6.86
C GLU A 485 -20.45 -29.71 -6.20
N VAL A 486 -20.54 -29.64 -4.86
CA VAL A 486 -20.65 -28.41 -4.06
C VAL A 486 -19.37 -28.16 -3.22
N ALA A 487 -18.27 -28.85 -3.52
CA ALA A 487 -17.00 -28.64 -2.82
C ALA A 487 -16.47 -27.23 -3.13
N ALA A 488 -16.00 -26.54 -2.10
CA ALA A 488 -15.31 -25.28 -2.30
C ALA A 488 -14.01 -25.51 -3.09
N GLU A 489 -13.52 -24.50 -3.80
CA GLU A 489 -12.24 -24.62 -4.50
C GLU A 489 -11.09 -24.80 -3.49
N ILE A 490 -10.09 -25.61 -3.85
CA ILE A 490 -8.89 -25.78 -3.04
C ILE A 490 -8.23 -24.40 -2.89
N PRO A 491 -7.89 -23.95 -1.67
CA PRO A 491 -7.23 -22.67 -1.46
C PRO A 491 -5.99 -22.55 -2.33
N GLY A 492 -6.05 -21.65 -3.31
CA GLY A 492 -4.96 -21.33 -4.22
C GLY A 492 -3.95 -20.37 -3.58
N ASN A 493 -2.97 -19.96 -4.38
CA ASN A 493 -2.08 -18.87 -3.99
C ASN A 493 -2.91 -17.60 -3.81
N TRP A 494 -2.89 -17.03 -2.61
CA TRP A 494 -3.72 -15.88 -2.28
C TRP A 494 -3.10 -14.52 -2.62
N PHE A 495 -1.85 -14.50 -3.07
CA PHE A 495 -1.19 -13.24 -3.44
C PHE A 495 -1.86 -12.56 -4.64
N PRO A 496 -2.20 -13.26 -5.74
CA PRO A 496 -2.96 -12.68 -6.85
C PRO A 496 -4.42 -12.39 -6.51
N GLU A 497 -5.00 -13.07 -5.51
CA GLU A 497 -6.38 -12.79 -5.06
C GLU A 497 -6.46 -11.36 -4.54
N SER A 498 -7.43 -10.58 -5.04
CA SER A 498 -7.64 -9.20 -4.59
C SER A 498 -9.10 -8.81 -4.61
N SER A 499 -9.50 -8.02 -3.61
CA SER A 499 -10.78 -7.31 -3.60
C SER A 499 -10.72 -5.93 -4.28
N PHE A 500 -9.52 -5.50 -4.70
CA PHE A 500 -9.34 -4.23 -5.37
C PHE A 500 -9.89 -4.31 -6.81
N LEU A 501 -11.01 -3.63 -7.04
CA LEU A 501 -11.58 -3.45 -8.37
C LEU A 501 -10.66 -2.54 -9.18
N ARG A 502 -10.08 -3.10 -10.24
CA ARG A 502 -9.18 -2.38 -11.17
C ARG A 502 -9.98 -1.67 -12.26
N ASP A 503 -11.03 -2.36 -12.70
CA ASP A 503 -11.93 -1.92 -13.74
C ASP A 503 -12.55 -0.60 -13.31
N HIS A 504 -12.64 0.35 -14.24
CA HIS A 504 -13.19 1.70 -14.07
C HIS A 504 -12.24 2.82 -13.63
N TYR A 505 -10.99 2.55 -13.25
CA TYR A 505 -10.07 3.60 -12.80
C TYR A 505 -9.08 4.08 -13.86
N TRP A 506 -8.76 3.25 -14.86
CA TRP A 506 -7.90 3.65 -15.95
C TRP A 506 -8.53 4.77 -16.78
N MET A 507 -9.73 4.51 -17.29
CA MET A 507 -10.54 5.45 -18.07
C MET A 507 -11.00 6.63 -17.22
N LYS A 508 -10.85 7.86 -17.71
CA LYS A 508 -11.49 9.02 -17.07
C LYS A 508 -12.99 8.97 -17.34
N LYS A 509 -13.77 8.40 -16.43
CA LYS A 509 -15.24 8.53 -16.47
C LYS A 509 -15.58 10.00 -16.18
N PHE A 510 -16.02 10.74 -17.20
CA PHE A 510 -16.62 12.05 -17.01
C PHE A 510 -18.08 11.86 -16.57
N GLY A 511 -18.43 12.23 -15.33
CA GLY A 511 -19.80 12.19 -14.79
C GLY A 511 -19.90 11.46 -13.43
N PRO A 512 -20.96 11.72 -12.64
CA PRO A 512 -21.17 11.01 -11.38
C PRO A 512 -21.42 9.53 -11.66
N PHE A 513 -20.83 8.66 -10.84
CA PHE A 513 -21.10 7.22 -10.88
C PHE A 513 -22.60 6.97 -10.61
N PRO A 514 -23.24 6.01 -11.31
CA PRO A 514 -24.51 5.47 -10.83
C PRO A 514 -24.26 4.75 -9.49
N PRO A 515 -25.29 4.72 -8.62
CA PRO A 515 -25.21 4.22 -7.25
C PRO A 515 -24.80 2.75 -7.14
#